data_AF-A0A3N5TPP3-F1
#
_entry.id   AF-A0A3N5TPP3-F1
#
_cell.length_a   1.000
_cell.length_b   1.000
_cell.length_c   1.000
_cell.angle_alpha   90.00
_cell.angle_beta   90.00
_cell.angle_gamma   90.00
#
_symmetry.space_group_name_H-M   'P 1'
#
loop_
_entity.id
_entity.type
_entity.pdbx_description
1 polymer ?
#
loop_
_entity_poly.entity_id
_entity_poly.type
_entity_poly.pdbx_seq_one_letter_code
_entity_poly.pdbx_strand_id
1 'polypeptide(L)' 'MTEKTPLAGIQPVKFLLNWGRRYSLWVFNFGLACCSIEFIAASTSKHDFIRFGVIPVAHGPRQADLIVIAGTPTDK' A
#
# COMPACT_ATOMS: atom_id res chain seq x y z
N MET A 1 -14.59 -11.30 1.85
CA MET A 1 -16.03 -11.31 2.16
C MET A 1 -16.76 -11.64 0.88
N THR A 2 -17.32 -12.85 0.88
CA THR A 2 -17.76 -13.67 -0.24
C THR A 2 -19.19 -13.34 -0.66
N GLU A 3 -19.42 -12.21 -1.33
CA GLU A 3 -20.70 -12.03 -2.03
C GLU A 3 -20.61 -10.98 -3.14
N LYS A 4 -21.28 -11.27 -4.26
CA LYS A 4 -21.39 -10.51 -5.52
C LYS A 4 -20.31 -10.80 -6.57
N THR A 5 -20.45 -11.94 -7.24
CA THR A 5 -20.09 -12.09 -8.65
C THR A 5 -21.30 -11.72 -9.53
N PRO A 6 -21.48 -10.46 -9.98
CA PRO A 6 -22.37 -10.20 -11.09
C PRO A 6 -21.64 -10.56 -12.41
N LEU A 7 -22.11 -11.65 -12.99
CA LEU A 7 -21.66 -12.30 -14.23
C LEU A 7 -21.96 -11.46 -15.49
N ALA A 8 -21.05 -10.56 -15.90
CA ALA A 8 -21.08 -10.05 -17.29
C ALA A 8 -19.77 -9.45 -17.85
N GLY A 9 -18.71 -9.23 -17.05
CA GLY A 9 -17.51 -8.55 -17.55
C GLY A 9 -16.18 -8.81 -16.81
N ILE A 10 -16.14 -9.76 -15.87
CA ILE A 10 -14.94 -10.06 -15.09
C ILE A 10 -14.25 -11.30 -15.67
N GLN A 11 -13.00 -11.13 -16.13
CA GLN A 11 -12.12 -12.26 -16.37
C GLN A 11 -11.68 -12.82 -15.00
N PRO A 12 -11.92 -14.11 -14.68
CA PRO A 12 -11.66 -14.67 -13.34
C PRO A 12 -10.19 -14.53 -12.93
N VAL A 13 -9.28 -14.63 -13.90
CA VAL A 13 -7.84 -14.38 -13.71
C VAL A 13 -7.57 -12.94 -13.28
N LYS A 14 -8.22 -11.95 -13.92
CA LYS A 14 -8.06 -10.53 -13.57
C LYS A 14 -8.55 -10.24 -12.16
N PHE A 15 -9.64 -10.88 -11.75
CA PHE A 15 -10.14 -10.77 -10.38
C PHE A 15 -9.12 -11.28 -9.36
N LEU A 16 -8.57 -12.47 -9.58
CA LEU A 16 -7.58 -13.08 -8.69
C LEU A 16 -6.29 -12.23 -8.61
N LEU A 17 -5.80 -11.74 -9.75
CA LEU A 17 -4.60 -10.88 -9.80
C LEU A 17 -4.81 -9.56 -9.06
N ASN A 18 -5.96 -8.91 -9.24
CA ASN A 18 -6.28 -7.67 -8.54
C ASN A 18 -6.50 -7.88 -7.05
N TRP A 19 -7.02 -9.04 -6.65
CA TRP A 19 -7.12 -9.43 -5.25
C TRP A 19 -5.72 -9.53 -4.63
N GLY A 20 -4.79 -10.26 -5.26
CA GLY A 20 -3.40 -10.36 -4.80
C GLY A 20 -2.72 -9.00 -4.64
N ARG A 21 -2.78 -8.15 -5.68
CA ARG A 21 -2.19 -6.80 -5.66
C ARG A 21 -2.76 -5.88 -4.56
N ARG A 22 -4.01 -6.10 -4.14
CA ARG A 22 -4.66 -5.27 -3.12
C ARG A 22 -4.27 -5.67 -1.69
N TYR A 23 -3.93 -6.94 -1.46
CA TYR A 23 -3.65 -7.48 -0.13
C TYR A 23 -2.16 -7.76 0.13
N SER A 24 -1.27 -7.51 -0.83
CA SER A 24 0.18 -7.58 -0.61
C SER A 24 0.87 -6.33 -1.16
N LEU A 25 0.84 -5.24 -0.41
CA LEU A 25 1.43 -3.98 -0.84
C LEU A 25 2.78 -3.77 -0.17
N TRP A 26 3.84 -3.71 -0.98
CA TRP A 26 5.16 -3.31 -0.53
C TRP A 26 5.29 -1.81 -0.65
N VAL A 27 5.30 -1.11 0.50
CA VAL A 27 5.22 0.35 0.52
C VAL A 27 6.59 0.94 0.78
N PHE A 28 7.00 1.83 -0.12
CA PHE A 28 8.15 2.70 0.07
C PHE A 28 7.68 4.04 0.62
N ASN A 29 8.09 4.35 1.85
CA ASN A 29 7.84 5.65 2.46
C ASN A 29 8.90 6.66 2.02
N PHE A 30 8.47 7.69 1.29
CA PHE A 30 9.31 8.83 0.94
C PHE A 30 9.00 10.00 1.88
N GLY A 31 9.67 10.00 3.03
CA GLY A 31 9.49 10.99 4.09
C GLY A 31 10.15 12.32 3.73
N LEU A 32 9.33 13.35 3.43
CA LEU A 32 9.78 14.67 3.00
C LEU A 32 9.59 15.76 4.07
N ALA A 33 8.53 15.65 4.86
CA ALA A 33 8.18 16.65 5.87
C ALA A 33 7.49 16.00 7.08
N CYS A 34 6.66 16.77 7.79
CA CYS A 34 5.94 16.33 8.98
C CYS A 34 5.02 15.12 8.75
N CYS A 35 4.48 14.89 7.54
CA CYS A 35 3.64 13.72 7.29
C CYS A 35 4.38 12.37 7.41
N SER A 36 5.72 12.38 7.41
CA SER A 36 6.53 11.17 7.62
C SER A 36 6.32 10.57 9.02
N ILE A 37 6.17 11.40 10.06
CA ILE A 37 5.95 10.91 11.43
C ILE A 37 4.55 10.30 11.59
N GLU A 38 3.57 10.80 10.85
CA GLU A 38 2.22 10.24 10.81
C GLU A 38 2.25 8.86 10.15
N PHE A 39 3.00 8.71 9.05
CA PHE A 39 3.20 7.42 8.40
C PHE A 39 3.88 6.41 9.35
N ILE A 40 4.92 6.85 10.08
CA ILE A 40 5.60 5.99 11.05
C ILE A 40 4.64 5.62 12.19
N ALA A 41 3.93 6.57 12.78
CA ALA A 41 2.94 6.31 13.82
C ALA A 41 1.85 5.34 13.34
N ALA A 42 1.47 5.43 12.07
CA ALA A 42 0.50 4.55 11.46
C ALA A 42 1.08 3.18 11.06
N SER A 43 2.38 2.94 11.25
CA SER A 43 3.02 1.61 11.16
C SER A 43 3.30 0.96 12.53
N THR A 44 3.01 1.68 13.63
CA THR A 44 3.27 1.19 15.00
C THR A 44 2.14 0.31 15.53
N SER A 45 2.33 -0.32 16.68
CA SER A 45 1.37 -1.25 17.31
C SER A 45 -0.07 -0.73 17.43
N LYS A 46 -0.27 0.60 17.54
CA LYS A 46 -1.60 1.20 17.68
C LYS A 46 -2.40 1.17 16.37
N HIS A 47 -1.72 1.30 15.24
CA HIS A 47 -2.31 1.21 13.91
C HIS A 47 -1.36 0.35 13.09
N ASP A 48 -1.65 -0.95 12.98
CA ASP A 48 -0.76 -1.88 12.30
C ASP A 48 -1.20 -2.08 10.84
N PHE A 49 -0.44 -1.51 9.91
CA PHE A 49 -0.65 -1.71 8.47
C PHE A 49 -0.32 -3.14 8.00
N ILE A 50 0.54 -3.87 8.71
CA ILE A 50 0.92 -5.24 8.37
C ILE A 50 -0.29 -6.17 8.45
N ARG A 51 -1.27 -5.86 9.31
CA ARG A 51 -2.54 -6.60 9.39
C ARG A 51 -3.33 -6.57 8.07
N PHE A 52 -3.18 -5.53 7.27
CA PHE A 52 -3.82 -5.43 5.95
C PHE A 52 -2.96 -6.03 4.81
N GLY A 53 -1.82 -6.65 5.16
CA GLY A 53 -0.85 -7.17 4.20
C GLY A 53 0.03 -6.09 3.56
N VAL A 54 0.16 -4.96 4.24
CA VAL A 54 1.05 -3.87 3.83
C VAL A 54 2.37 -4.02 4.56
N ILE A 55 3.47 -4.17 3.84
CA ILE A 55 4.80 -4.19 4.45
C ILE A 55 5.34 -2.76 4.47
N PRO A 56 5.45 -2.12 5.65
CA PRO A 56 6.00 -0.79 5.77
C PRO A 56 7.52 -0.87 5.60
N VAL A 57 8.07 -0.09 4.67
CA VAL A 57 9.51 0.01 4.40
C VAL A 57 10.07 -1.15 3.57
N ALA A 58 9.71 -1.17 2.28
CA ALA A 58 10.44 -1.98 1.31
C ALA A 58 11.94 -1.59 1.27
N HIS A 59 12.84 -2.57 1.11
CA HIS A 59 14.31 -2.36 1.11
C HIS A 59 14.84 -1.48 -0.04
N GLY A 60 13.97 -1.02 -0.94
CA GLY A 60 14.29 -0.03 -1.96
C GLY A 60 13.12 0.21 -2.93
N PRO A 61 13.14 1.29 -3.72
CA PRO A 61 12.04 1.67 -4.61
C PRO A 61 11.77 0.65 -5.72
N ARG A 62 12.75 -0.19 -6.09
CA ARG A 62 12.57 -1.25 -7.10
C ARG A 62 11.78 -2.46 -6.59
N GLN A 63 11.72 -2.63 -5.27
CA GLN A 63 11.02 -3.73 -4.63
C GLN A 63 9.66 -3.29 -4.09
N ALA A 64 9.30 -2.02 -4.27
CA ALA A 64 8.05 -1.46 -3.80
C ALA A 64 7.01 -1.44 -4.92
N ASP A 65 5.76 -1.75 -4.56
CA ASP A 65 4.59 -1.65 -5.44
C ASP A 65 3.91 -0.29 -5.33
N LEU A 66 4.15 0.43 -4.23
CA LEU A 66 3.56 1.73 -3.91
C LEU A 66 4.61 2.67 -3.31
N ILE A 67 4.61 3.92 -3.75
CA ILE A 67 5.34 5.02 -3.10
C ILE A 67 4.38 5.96 -2.38
N VAL A 68 4.66 6.26 -1.12
CA VAL A 68 3.94 7.27 -0.34
C VAL A 68 4.84 8.49 -0.20
N ILE A 69 4.43 9.59 -0.83
CA ILE A 69 5.12 10.88 -0.73
C ILE A 69 4.59 11.59 0.52
N ALA A 70 5.32 11.43 1.62
CA ALA A 70 4.90 11.91 2.94
C ALA A 70 5.51 13.28 3.23
N GLY A 71 4.99 14.31 2.57
CA GLY A 71 5.34 15.71 2.80
C GLY A 71 5.26 16.55 1.54
N THR A 72 5.53 17.85 1.70
CA THR A 72 5.50 18.81 0.59
C THR A 72 6.72 18.64 -0.32
N PRO A 73 6.53 18.40 -1.62
CA PRO A 73 7.63 18.50 -2.58
C PRO A 73 8.00 19.97 -2.80
N THR A 74 9.29 20.24 -2.92
CA THR A 74 9.82 21.58 -3.23
C THR A 74 10.50 21.55 -4.60
N ASP A 75 10.43 22.63 -5.36
CA ASP A 75 11.00 22.76 -6.73
C ASP A 75 12.54 22.83 -6.79
N LYS A 76 13.22 22.38 -5.73
CA LYS A 76 14.68 22.31 -5.69
C LYS A 76 15.16 21.05 -6.37
#